data_AF-A0A1Q8LFZ7-F1
#
_entry.id   AF-A0A1Q8LFZ7-F1
#
_cell.length_a   1.000
_cell.length_b   1.000
_cell.length_c   1.000
_cell.angle_alpha   90.00
_cell.angle_beta   90.00
_cell.angle_gamma   90.00
#
_symmetry.space_group_name_H-M   'P 1'
#
loop_
_entity.id
_entity.type
_entity.pdbx_description
1 polymer ?
#
loop_
_entity_poly.entity_id
_entity_poly.type
_entity_poly.pdbx_seq_one_letter_code
_entity_poly.pdbx_strand_id
1 'polypeptide(L)'
;MGLVSTETWAQRRREDRAAAAERARRDADAATERALHAEAVRAEIAERRRTEQATRDQVARTARAEQARRARTERRKRAAARRSAVGVWAAAHRVDLLIYPLAVVSAVMAVPAMAAYGVAVYGSWTGAVLPVLSELGMWAFALAVQSRRRTHPAAPLWALQAGVWAFAAVAAGLNLAHGLDGEHGGVSTGLVMGVVSVAGVIAHQLVTAGARPARRARTERAAERKLRAARRAALRAAVAQIDTDGDARLVHAPGVYRVERDGLGRPVLAPHTTPGLPVDDDGGDLAAEVSAWLAEQNPGLLSVPVPSADEPADGTGNQHDPADIGTEDDRPDGHGVATLDRPTGPTGGEHGRRRPRKVARPRARSMDALRAEFAAAVAAGEVDPSSAESIRTGLRCAPARARALRDEHRTDQS
;
A
#
# COMPACT_ATOMS: atom_id res chain seq x y z
N MET A 1 -66.31 -104.73 34.89
CA MET A 1 -65.27 -103.73 34.60
C MET A 1 -65.26 -103.46 33.10
N GLY A 2 -65.77 -102.33 32.59
CA GLY A 2 -65.75 -102.11 31.14
C GLY A 2 -66.43 -100.88 30.52
N LEU A 3 -67.12 -100.01 31.28
CA LEU A 3 -67.90 -98.90 30.68
C LEU A 3 -67.44 -97.48 31.05
N VAL A 4 -66.37 -97.32 31.84
CA VAL A 4 -65.91 -96.00 32.35
C VAL A 4 -64.91 -95.29 31.42
N SER A 5 -64.41 -95.94 30.35
CA SER A 5 -63.27 -95.43 29.56
C SER A 5 -63.65 -94.46 28.42
N THR A 6 -64.82 -94.62 27.80
CA THR A 6 -65.21 -93.89 26.58
C THR A 6 -65.72 -92.47 26.85
N GLU A 7 -66.45 -92.26 27.93
CA GLU A 7 -66.92 -90.94 28.36
C GLU A 7 -65.75 -90.01 28.74
N THR A 8 -64.75 -90.53 29.47
CA THR A 8 -63.53 -89.78 29.79
C THR A 8 -62.71 -89.36 28.57
N TRP A 9 -62.74 -90.14 27.49
CA TRP A 9 -62.04 -89.78 26.25
C TRP A 9 -62.80 -88.72 25.44
N ALA A 10 -64.12 -88.86 25.35
CA ALA A 10 -64.97 -87.86 24.71
C ALA A 10 -64.91 -86.49 25.41
N GLN A 11 -64.76 -86.48 26.74
CA GLN A 11 -64.61 -85.27 27.53
C GLN A 11 -63.25 -84.58 27.32
N ARG A 12 -62.13 -85.32 27.42
CA ARG A 12 -60.78 -84.80 27.08
C ARG A 12 -60.72 -84.18 25.69
N ARG A 13 -61.39 -84.78 24.70
CA ARG A 13 -61.45 -84.25 23.33
C ARG A 13 -62.26 -82.95 23.18
N ARG A 14 -63.19 -82.67 24.09
CA ARG A 14 -63.91 -81.39 24.14
C ARG A 14 -63.05 -80.32 24.81
N GLU A 15 -62.37 -80.70 25.89
CA GLU A 15 -61.41 -79.84 26.61
C GLU A 15 -60.23 -79.45 25.71
N ASP A 16 -59.66 -80.39 24.96
CA ASP A 16 -58.58 -80.13 24.00
C ASP A 16 -59.02 -79.18 22.87
N ARG A 17 -60.26 -79.35 22.38
CA ARG A 17 -60.84 -78.45 21.37
C ARG A 17 -61.11 -77.06 21.93
N ALA A 18 -61.58 -76.96 23.17
CA ALA A 18 -61.76 -75.68 23.84
C ALA A 18 -60.42 -74.97 24.05
N ALA A 19 -59.39 -75.69 24.52
CA ALA A 19 -58.05 -75.17 24.71
C ALA A 19 -57.38 -74.75 23.38
N ALA A 20 -57.59 -75.51 22.31
CA ALA A 20 -57.12 -75.16 20.97
C ALA A 20 -57.81 -73.89 20.43
N ALA A 21 -59.13 -73.76 20.60
CA ALA A 21 -59.87 -72.56 20.19
C ALA A 21 -59.46 -71.32 20.98
N GLU A 22 -59.06 -71.47 22.25
CA GLU A 22 -58.59 -70.36 23.06
C GLU A 22 -57.15 -69.93 22.73
N ARG A 23 -56.27 -70.90 22.44
CA ARG A 23 -54.93 -70.61 21.87
C ARG A 23 -55.05 -69.88 20.53
N ALA A 24 -55.92 -70.34 19.64
CA ALA A 24 -56.15 -69.70 18.34
C ALA A 24 -56.64 -68.24 18.49
N ARG A 25 -57.48 -67.94 19.49
CA ARG A 25 -57.90 -66.57 19.80
C ARG A 25 -56.74 -65.71 20.29
N ARG A 26 -55.96 -66.21 21.25
CA ARG A 26 -54.75 -65.50 21.74
C ARG A 26 -53.73 -65.25 20.64
N ASP A 27 -53.52 -66.24 19.76
CA ASP A 27 -52.59 -66.11 18.63
C ASP A 27 -53.09 -65.10 17.60
N ALA A 28 -54.40 -65.04 17.36
CA ALA A 28 -55.02 -64.03 16.49
C ALA A 28 -54.90 -62.62 17.10
N ASP A 29 -55.17 -62.46 18.40
CA ASP A 29 -55.01 -61.18 19.10
C ASP A 29 -53.54 -60.73 19.06
N ALA A 30 -52.59 -61.63 19.35
CA ALA A 30 -51.16 -61.36 19.28
C ALA A 30 -50.66 -61.08 17.85
N ALA A 31 -51.29 -61.63 16.82
CA ALA A 31 -50.99 -61.29 15.42
C ALA A 31 -51.46 -59.87 15.08
N THR A 32 -52.64 -59.49 15.59
CA THR A 32 -53.22 -58.16 15.38
C THR A 32 -52.38 -57.08 16.07
N GLU A 33 -51.95 -57.33 17.31
CA GLU A 33 -51.04 -56.43 18.04
C GLU A 33 -49.70 -56.25 17.33
N ARG A 34 -49.12 -57.34 16.82
CA ARG A 34 -47.86 -57.29 16.03
C ARG A 34 -48.02 -56.48 14.75
N ALA A 35 -49.16 -56.59 14.07
CA ALA A 35 -49.46 -55.81 12.87
C ALA A 35 -49.56 -54.30 13.19
N LEU A 36 -50.32 -53.94 14.22
CA LEU A 36 -50.44 -52.55 14.68
C LEU A 36 -49.09 -51.96 15.11
N HIS A 37 -48.28 -52.74 15.83
CA HIS A 37 -46.96 -52.30 16.25
C HIS A 37 -46.02 -52.10 15.05
N ALA A 38 -46.05 -53.00 14.05
CA ALA A 38 -45.26 -52.86 12.84
C ALA A 38 -45.64 -51.62 12.02
N GLU A 39 -46.93 -51.27 11.96
CA GLU A 39 -47.40 -50.04 11.31
C GLU A 39 -46.97 -48.78 12.07
N ALA A 40 -47.07 -48.78 13.40
CA ALA A 40 -46.62 -47.66 14.23
C ALA A 40 -45.10 -47.38 14.05
N VAL A 41 -44.28 -48.43 14.04
CA VAL A 41 -42.83 -48.30 13.81
C VAL A 41 -42.54 -47.77 12.40
N ARG A 42 -43.28 -48.22 11.38
CA ARG A 42 -43.12 -47.70 10.01
C ARG A 42 -43.50 -46.23 9.90
N ALA A 43 -44.57 -45.80 10.57
CA ALA A 43 -44.99 -44.41 10.61
C ALA A 43 -43.93 -43.52 11.28
N GLU A 44 -43.37 -43.94 12.41
CA GLU A 44 -42.32 -43.20 13.12
C GLU A 44 -41.05 -43.05 12.27
N ILE A 45 -40.61 -44.14 11.61
CA ILE A 45 -39.44 -44.10 10.71
C ILE A 45 -39.69 -43.15 9.54
N ALA A 46 -40.90 -43.12 8.98
CA ALA A 46 -41.25 -42.22 7.89
C ALA A 46 -41.23 -40.74 8.34
N GLU A 47 -41.70 -40.45 9.55
CA GLU A 47 -41.67 -39.10 10.13
C GLU A 47 -40.25 -38.63 10.43
N ARG A 48 -39.41 -39.49 11.02
CA ARG A 48 -37.97 -39.20 11.22
C ARG A 48 -37.26 -38.90 9.90
N ARG A 49 -37.54 -39.67 8.84
CA ARG A 49 -36.95 -39.40 7.51
C ARG A 49 -37.40 -38.05 6.94
N ARG A 50 -38.68 -37.68 7.10
CA ARG A 50 -39.19 -36.37 6.63
C ARG A 50 -38.54 -35.21 7.38
N THR A 51 -38.40 -35.31 8.70
CA THR A 51 -37.79 -34.26 9.53
C THR A 51 -36.28 -34.13 9.25
N GLU A 52 -35.57 -35.25 9.10
CA GLU A 52 -34.16 -35.24 8.68
C GLU A 52 -33.98 -34.61 7.30
N GLN A 53 -34.83 -34.95 6.34
CA GLN A 53 -34.76 -34.42 4.98
C GLN A 53 -35.06 -32.92 4.95
N ALA A 54 -36.08 -32.46 5.68
CA ALA A 54 -36.37 -31.03 5.83
C ALA A 54 -35.18 -30.27 6.44
N THR A 55 -34.52 -30.85 7.44
CA THR A 55 -33.33 -30.26 8.07
C THR A 55 -32.17 -30.18 7.09
N ARG A 56 -31.90 -31.25 6.34
CA ARG A 56 -30.84 -31.28 5.30
C ARG A 56 -31.11 -30.24 4.21
N ASP A 57 -32.35 -30.10 3.76
CA ASP A 57 -32.73 -29.11 2.77
C ASP A 57 -32.55 -27.67 3.28
N GLN A 58 -32.87 -27.41 4.55
CA GLN A 58 -32.67 -26.10 5.16
C GLN A 58 -31.18 -25.75 5.31
N VAL A 59 -30.35 -26.71 5.71
CA VAL A 59 -28.89 -26.55 5.74
C VAL A 59 -28.33 -26.32 4.32
N ALA A 60 -28.81 -27.06 3.32
CA ALA A 60 -28.39 -26.87 1.93
C ALA A 60 -28.79 -25.49 1.39
N ARG A 61 -29.98 -24.99 1.72
CA ARG A 61 -30.45 -23.64 1.32
C ARG A 61 -29.62 -22.54 1.95
N THR A 62 -29.31 -22.64 3.24
CA THR A 62 -28.49 -21.65 3.95
C THR A 62 -27.05 -21.65 3.42
N ALA A 63 -26.45 -22.83 3.20
CA ALA A 63 -25.13 -22.95 2.59
C ALA A 63 -25.07 -22.32 1.18
N ARG A 64 -26.08 -22.57 0.33
CA ARG A 64 -26.17 -21.94 -1.01
C ARG A 64 -26.33 -20.43 -0.93
N ALA A 65 -27.13 -19.93 0.01
CA ALA A 65 -27.32 -18.49 0.22
C ALA A 65 -26.01 -17.82 0.68
N GLU A 66 -25.26 -18.45 1.58
CA GLU A 66 -23.95 -17.96 2.00
C GLU A 66 -22.93 -17.97 0.85
N GLN A 67 -22.84 -19.05 0.09
CA GLN A 67 -21.97 -19.13 -1.08
C GLN A 67 -22.30 -18.04 -2.11
N ALA A 68 -23.60 -17.80 -2.37
CA ALA A 68 -24.04 -16.73 -3.25
C ALA A 68 -23.66 -15.33 -2.70
N ARG A 69 -23.77 -15.10 -1.39
CA ARG A 69 -23.32 -13.85 -0.75
C ARG A 69 -21.81 -13.67 -0.89
N ARG A 70 -21.02 -14.70 -0.59
CA ARG A 70 -19.55 -14.69 -0.74
C ARG A 70 -19.15 -14.40 -2.19
N ALA A 71 -19.75 -15.09 -3.16
CA ALA A 71 -19.51 -14.87 -4.58
C ALA A 71 -19.86 -13.43 -5.01
N ARG A 72 -20.97 -12.85 -4.53
CA ARG A 72 -21.33 -11.45 -4.78
C ARG A 72 -20.32 -10.48 -4.18
N THR A 73 -19.86 -10.71 -2.95
CA THR A 73 -18.85 -9.86 -2.31
C THR A 73 -17.51 -9.92 -3.05
N GLU A 74 -17.07 -11.11 -3.47
CA GLU A 74 -15.84 -11.27 -4.24
C GLU A 74 -15.93 -10.61 -5.62
N ARG A 75 -17.07 -10.75 -6.31
CA ARG A 75 -17.33 -10.02 -7.57
C ARG A 75 -17.27 -8.50 -7.36
N ARG A 76 -17.87 -7.98 -6.29
CA ARG A 76 -17.83 -6.54 -5.96
C ARG A 76 -16.42 -6.07 -5.64
N LYS A 77 -15.64 -6.84 -4.85
CA LYS A 77 -14.23 -6.55 -4.55
C LYS A 77 -13.40 -6.52 -5.84
N ARG A 78 -13.53 -7.53 -6.70
CA ARG A 78 -12.85 -7.58 -8.01
C ARG A 78 -13.24 -6.40 -8.91
N ALA A 79 -14.52 -6.06 -8.97
CA ALA A 79 -14.99 -4.91 -9.74
C ALA A 79 -14.49 -3.57 -9.16
N ALA A 80 -14.42 -3.43 -7.83
CA ALA A 80 -13.86 -2.25 -7.18
C ALA A 80 -12.33 -2.15 -7.38
N ALA A 81 -11.61 -3.27 -7.30
CA ALA A 81 -10.18 -3.35 -7.59
C ALA A 81 -9.90 -2.99 -9.06
N ARG A 82 -10.68 -3.51 -10.01
CA ARG A 82 -10.59 -3.13 -11.43
C ARG A 82 -10.87 -1.64 -11.64
N ARG A 83 -11.95 -1.11 -11.07
CA ARG A 83 -12.29 0.31 -11.21
C ARG A 83 -11.24 1.24 -10.59
N SER A 84 -10.69 0.89 -9.43
CA SER A 84 -9.61 1.65 -8.81
C SER A 84 -8.31 1.53 -9.62
N ALA A 85 -7.96 0.36 -10.14
CA ALA A 85 -6.81 0.19 -11.03
C ALA A 85 -6.95 1.03 -12.31
N VAL A 86 -8.13 1.01 -12.94
CA VAL A 86 -8.44 1.87 -14.10
C VAL A 86 -8.37 3.35 -13.72
N GLY A 87 -8.91 3.75 -12.57
CA GLY A 87 -8.84 5.13 -12.10
C GLY A 87 -7.42 5.60 -11.80
N VAL A 88 -6.57 4.76 -11.23
CA VAL A 88 -5.14 5.03 -10.97
C VAL A 88 -4.37 5.12 -12.28
N TRP A 89 -4.61 4.18 -13.21
CA TRP A 89 -4.01 4.19 -14.54
C TRP A 89 -4.41 5.44 -15.32
N ALA A 90 -5.70 5.76 -15.39
CA ALA A 90 -6.20 6.96 -16.06
C ALA A 90 -5.66 8.22 -15.38
N ALA A 91 -5.54 8.24 -14.05
CA ALA A 91 -4.93 9.36 -13.32
C ALA A 91 -3.44 9.55 -13.64
N ALA A 92 -2.70 8.46 -13.84
CA ALA A 92 -1.30 8.48 -14.24
C ALA A 92 -1.12 8.91 -15.71
N HIS A 93 -2.09 8.63 -16.58
CA HIS A 93 -2.04 8.88 -18.02
C HIS A 93 -2.97 10.01 -18.48
N ARG A 94 -3.49 10.89 -17.59
CA ARG A 94 -4.48 11.91 -17.99
C ARG A 94 -3.97 12.82 -19.11
N VAL A 95 -2.69 13.19 -19.06
CA VAL A 95 -2.14 14.10 -20.05
C VAL A 95 -1.81 13.36 -21.34
N ASP A 96 -1.28 12.13 -21.23
CA ASP A 96 -1.07 11.21 -22.34
C ASP A 96 -2.39 10.95 -23.12
N LEU A 97 -3.50 10.74 -22.41
CA LEU A 97 -4.84 10.52 -22.96
C LEU A 97 -5.42 11.72 -23.72
N LEU A 98 -4.93 12.94 -23.47
CA LEU A 98 -5.35 14.15 -24.21
C LEU A 98 -4.43 14.41 -25.39
N ILE A 99 -3.14 14.13 -25.24
CA ILE A 99 -2.12 14.42 -26.26
C ILE A 99 -2.16 13.37 -27.37
N TYR A 100 -2.23 12.08 -27.05
CA TYR A 100 -2.11 11.03 -28.05
C TYR A 100 -3.26 10.98 -29.07
N PRO A 101 -4.55 11.15 -28.68
CA PRO A 101 -5.62 11.20 -29.69
C PRO A 101 -5.48 12.40 -30.61
N LEU A 102 -5.12 13.58 -30.08
CA LEU A 102 -4.86 14.77 -30.89
C LEU A 102 -3.70 14.54 -31.86
N ALA A 103 -2.61 13.95 -31.38
CA ALA A 103 -1.46 13.58 -32.20
C ALA A 103 -1.81 12.58 -33.31
N VAL A 104 -2.64 11.57 -33.02
CA VAL A 104 -3.11 10.61 -34.03
C VAL A 104 -3.94 11.33 -35.09
N VAL A 105 -4.87 12.21 -34.69
CA VAL A 105 -5.68 12.99 -35.64
C VAL A 105 -4.79 13.91 -36.49
N SER A 106 -3.81 14.58 -35.89
CA SER A 106 -2.85 15.41 -36.62
C SER A 106 -2.00 14.59 -37.59
N ALA A 107 -1.53 13.41 -37.19
CA ALA A 107 -0.74 12.53 -38.05
C ALA A 107 -1.55 12.00 -39.23
N VAL A 108 -2.80 11.59 -39.01
CA VAL A 108 -3.71 11.12 -40.06
C VAL A 108 -3.95 12.21 -41.12
N MET A 109 -4.00 13.48 -40.71
CA MET A 109 -4.17 14.59 -41.66
C MET A 109 -2.85 15.04 -42.32
N ALA A 110 -1.75 15.09 -41.56
CA ALA A 110 -0.48 15.64 -42.04
C ALA A 110 0.32 14.65 -42.90
N VAL A 111 0.31 13.36 -42.57
CA VAL A 111 1.11 12.34 -43.25
C VAL A 111 0.74 12.20 -44.74
N PRO A 112 -0.55 12.11 -45.12
CA PRO A 112 -0.91 12.01 -46.54
C PRO A 112 -0.53 13.27 -47.35
N ALA A 113 -0.73 14.45 -46.77
CA ALA A 113 -0.40 15.72 -47.43
C ALA A 113 1.12 15.85 -47.68
N MET A 114 1.93 15.51 -46.69
CA MET A 114 3.39 15.53 -46.81
C MET A 114 3.95 14.42 -47.70
N ALA A 115 3.31 13.24 -47.71
CA ALA A 115 3.69 12.18 -48.63
C ALA A 115 3.46 12.59 -50.10
N ALA A 116 2.33 13.25 -50.38
CA ALA A 116 2.05 13.78 -51.72
C ALA A 116 3.05 14.87 -52.14
N TYR A 117 3.40 15.80 -51.23
CA TYR A 117 4.43 16.81 -51.50
C TYR A 117 5.81 16.19 -51.71
N GLY A 118 6.20 15.21 -50.89
CA GLY A 118 7.48 14.50 -51.05
C GLY A 118 7.61 13.80 -52.40
N VAL A 119 6.52 13.21 -52.92
CA VAL A 119 6.50 12.66 -54.29
C VAL A 119 6.64 13.76 -55.34
N ALA A 120 5.97 14.89 -55.15
CA ALA A 120 6.03 16.02 -56.08
C ALA A 120 7.44 16.65 -56.15
N VAL A 121 8.17 16.72 -55.04
CA VAL A 121 9.51 17.31 -54.95
C VAL A 121 10.61 16.35 -55.42
N TYR A 122 10.55 15.08 -55.04
CA TYR A 122 11.64 14.12 -55.28
C TYR A 122 11.36 13.15 -56.44
N GLY A 123 10.21 13.29 -57.12
CA GLY A 123 9.84 12.54 -58.33
C GLY A 123 9.74 11.02 -58.17
N SER A 124 9.80 10.50 -56.94
CA SER A 124 9.92 9.08 -56.64
C SER A 124 9.26 8.72 -55.30
N TRP A 125 8.89 7.46 -55.14
CA TRP A 125 8.20 6.96 -53.93
C TRP A 125 9.04 7.11 -52.65
N THR A 126 10.37 7.19 -52.77
CA THR A 126 11.29 7.48 -51.66
C THR A 126 11.06 8.87 -51.06
N GLY A 127 10.59 9.83 -51.85
CA GLY A 127 10.14 11.14 -51.38
C GLY A 127 8.92 11.07 -50.45
N ALA A 128 8.04 10.08 -50.63
CA ALA A 128 6.89 9.86 -49.76
C ALA A 128 7.28 9.34 -48.37
N VAL A 129 8.43 8.64 -48.28
CA VAL A 129 8.87 7.94 -47.07
C VAL A 129 9.62 8.87 -46.12
N LEU A 130 10.33 9.88 -46.65
CA LEU A 130 11.13 10.82 -45.85
C LEU A 130 10.32 11.58 -44.78
N PRO A 131 9.14 12.15 -45.08
CA PRO A 131 8.29 12.80 -44.07
C PRO A 131 7.71 11.81 -43.05
N VAL A 132 7.43 10.58 -43.48
CA VAL A 132 6.93 9.53 -42.59
C VAL A 132 8.02 9.11 -41.60
N LEU A 133 9.26 8.96 -42.07
CA LEU A 133 10.40 8.62 -41.22
C LEU A 133 10.78 9.73 -40.24
N SER A 134 10.68 11.00 -40.63
CA SER A 134 10.98 12.12 -39.72
C SER A 134 9.92 12.27 -38.62
N GLU A 135 8.63 12.16 -38.96
CA GLU A 135 7.53 12.17 -38.00
C GLU A 135 7.59 10.94 -37.07
N LEU A 136 7.74 9.72 -37.62
CA LEU A 136 7.88 8.51 -36.80
C LEU A 136 9.14 8.50 -35.94
N GLY A 137 10.25 9.05 -36.46
CA GLY A 137 11.50 9.20 -35.72
C GLY A 137 11.33 10.07 -34.48
N MET A 138 10.68 11.24 -34.64
CA MET A 138 10.35 12.12 -33.51
C MET A 138 9.51 11.42 -32.44
N TRP A 139 8.47 10.68 -32.85
CA TRP A 139 7.63 9.89 -31.94
C TRP A 139 8.40 8.78 -31.24
N ALA A 140 9.30 8.09 -31.94
CA ALA A 140 10.17 7.07 -31.38
C ALA A 140 11.08 7.65 -30.29
N PHE A 141 11.71 8.82 -30.53
CA PHE A 141 12.52 9.50 -29.52
C PHE A 141 11.69 10.01 -28.34
N ALA A 142 10.48 10.54 -28.56
CA ALA A 142 9.58 10.97 -27.50
C ALA A 142 9.15 9.80 -26.59
N LEU A 143 8.79 8.66 -27.18
CA LEU A 143 8.47 7.43 -26.45
C LEU A 143 9.69 6.87 -25.70
N ALA A 144 10.89 6.95 -26.29
CA ALA A 144 12.14 6.57 -25.64
C ALA A 144 12.46 7.46 -24.42
N VAL A 145 12.22 8.78 -24.48
CA VAL A 145 12.34 9.68 -23.32
C VAL A 145 11.39 9.26 -22.20
N GLN A 146 10.14 8.96 -22.54
CA GLN A 146 9.12 8.58 -21.57
C GLN A 146 9.41 7.22 -20.92
N SER A 147 9.86 6.24 -21.71
CA SER A 147 10.31 4.94 -21.23
C SER A 147 11.53 5.08 -20.31
N ARG A 148 12.57 5.79 -20.75
CA ARG A 148 13.81 5.97 -19.97
C ARG A 148 13.57 6.70 -18.65
N ARG A 149 12.63 7.66 -18.60
CA ARG A 149 12.21 8.32 -17.34
C ARG A 149 11.51 7.37 -16.36
N ARG A 150 10.80 6.35 -16.84
CA ARG A 150 10.14 5.35 -15.99
C ARG A 150 11.13 4.32 -15.46
N THR A 151 12.06 3.86 -16.30
CA THR A 151 13.02 2.80 -15.95
C THR A 151 14.23 3.35 -15.18
N HIS A 152 14.72 4.54 -15.56
CA HIS A 152 15.92 5.16 -14.95
C HIS A 152 15.70 6.65 -14.69
N PRO A 153 15.03 7.02 -13.58
CA PRO A 153 14.67 8.41 -13.26
C PRO A 153 15.87 9.36 -13.09
N ALA A 154 17.06 8.83 -12.82
CA ALA A 154 18.29 9.59 -12.60
C ALA A 154 19.19 9.71 -13.85
N ALA A 155 18.84 9.04 -14.96
CA ALA A 155 19.67 9.05 -16.16
C ALA A 155 19.62 10.40 -16.89
N PRO A 156 20.74 10.87 -17.46
CA PRO A 156 20.75 12.07 -18.30
C PRO A 156 19.96 11.84 -19.59
N LEU A 157 19.04 12.76 -19.91
CA LEU A 157 18.11 12.65 -21.06
C LEU A 157 18.49 13.57 -22.23
N TRP A 158 19.60 14.31 -22.12
CA TRP A 158 19.97 15.36 -23.07
C TRP A 158 20.10 14.83 -24.50
N ALA A 159 20.65 13.64 -24.69
CA ALA A 159 20.84 13.05 -26.02
C ALA A 159 19.51 12.72 -26.72
N LEU A 160 18.51 12.24 -25.96
CA LEU A 160 17.18 11.95 -26.50
C LEU A 160 16.40 13.24 -26.77
N GLN A 161 16.57 14.26 -25.92
CA GLN A 161 15.98 15.58 -26.15
C GLN A 161 16.59 16.26 -27.38
N ALA A 162 17.90 16.14 -27.58
CA ALA A 162 18.57 16.64 -28.78
C ALA A 162 18.01 15.98 -30.05
N GLY A 163 17.76 14.65 -30.01
CA GLY A 163 17.08 13.94 -31.10
C GLY A 163 15.69 14.50 -31.40
N VAL A 164 14.84 14.69 -30.38
CA VAL A 164 13.49 15.27 -30.56
C VAL A 164 13.56 16.66 -31.21
N TRP A 165 14.45 17.53 -30.75
CA TRP A 165 14.59 18.87 -31.30
C TRP A 165 15.13 18.87 -32.73
N ALA A 166 16.05 17.97 -33.06
CA ALA A 166 16.57 17.83 -34.42
C ALA A 166 15.47 17.43 -35.41
N PHE A 167 14.66 16.41 -35.09
CA PHE A 167 13.56 16.00 -35.96
C PHE A 167 12.43 17.04 -36.03
N ALA A 168 12.12 17.72 -34.92
CA ALA A 168 11.15 18.81 -34.91
C ALA A 168 11.60 19.99 -35.80
N ALA A 169 12.89 20.32 -35.80
CA ALA A 169 13.43 21.37 -36.67
C ALA A 169 13.34 20.99 -38.16
N VAL A 170 13.63 19.73 -38.51
CA VAL A 170 13.48 19.21 -39.88
C VAL A 170 12.01 19.25 -40.31
N ALA A 171 11.08 18.79 -39.47
CA ALA A 171 9.65 18.83 -39.76
C ALA A 171 9.14 20.28 -39.92
N ALA A 172 9.60 21.21 -39.08
CA ALA A 172 9.28 22.63 -39.19
C ALA A 172 9.76 23.22 -40.52
N GLY A 173 10.98 22.89 -40.93
CA GLY A 173 11.56 23.32 -42.20
C GLY A 173 10.79 22.81 -43.41
N LEU A 174 10.39 21.53 -43.40
CA LEU A 174 9.57 20.94 -44.47
C LEU A 174 8.17 21.58 -44.54
N ASN A 175 7.52 21.82 -43.39
CA ASN A 175 6.23 22.50 -43.32
C ASN A 175 6.31 23.97 -43.76
N LEU A 176 7.40 24.65 -43.42
CA LEU A 176 7.69 26.01 -43.88
C LEU A 176 7.85 26.04 -45.40
N ALA A 177 8.69 25.16 -45.96
CA ALA A 177 8.90 25.05 -47.41
C ALA A 177 7.59 24.73 -48.15
N HIS A 178 6.82 23.78 -47.64
CA HIS A 178 5.53 23.42 -48.23
C HIS A 178 4.53 24.58 -48.25
N GLY A 179 4.44 25.35 -47.16
CA GLY A 179 3.56 26.52 -47.09
C GLY A 179 4.06 27.73 -47.92
N LEU A 180 5.34 27.75 -48.30
CA LEU A 180 5.91 28.72 -49.24
C LEU A 180 5.60 28.34 -50.70
N ASP A 181 5.67 27.05 -51.04
CA ASP A 181 5.56 26.54 -52.41
C ASP A 181 4.11 26.27 -52.88
N GLY A 182 3.12 26.30 -51.98
CA GLY A 182 1.72 25.98 -52.32
C GLY A 182 1.05 26.98 -53.27
N GLU A 183 -0.01 26.55 -53.96
CA GLU A 183 -0.80 27.36 -54.92
C GLU A 183 -1.40 28.65 -54.31
N HIS A 184 -1.69 28.63 -53.01
CA HIS A 184 -2.11 29.79 -52.21
C HIS A 184 -1.05 30.13 -51.12
N GLY A 185 0.18 29.71 -51.36
CA GLY A 185 1.31 29.81 -50.43
C GLY A 185 1.86 31.22 -50.29
N GLY A 186 2.68 31.41 -49.25
CA GLY A 186 3.29 32.70 -48.94
C GLY A 186 4.07 32.66 -47.63
N VAL A 187 4.90 33.68 -47.39
CA VAL A 187 5.77 33.74 -46.20
C VAL A 187 4.98 33.58 -44.90
N SER A 188 3.79 34.18 -44.82
CA SER A 188 2.89 34.02 -43.68
C SER A 188 2.39 32.59 -43.50
N THR A 189 1.95 31.94 -44.58
CA THR A 189 1.44 30.55 -44.58
C THR A 189 2.52 29.56 -44.18
N GLY A 190 3.71 29.65 -44.78
CA GLY A 190 4.85 28.82 -44.40
C GLY A 190 5.25 29.00 -42.94
N LEU A 191 5.31 30.24 -42.46
CA LEU A 191 5.71 30.52 -41.08
C LEU A 191 4.69 30.00 -40.06
N VAL A 192 3.38 30.11 -40.37
CA VAL A 192 2.31 29.51 -39.57
C VAL A 192 2.42 27.99 -39.55
N MET A 193 2.62 27.34 -40.70
CA MET A 193 2.76 25.88 -40.77
C MET A 193 3.99 25.37 -40.01
N GLY A 194 5.14 26.04 -40.14
CA GLY A 194 6.36 25.72 -39.40
C GLY A 194 6.20 25.87 -37.88
N VAL A 195 5.57 26.95 -37.41
CA VAL A 195 5.33 27.17 -35.98
C VAL A 195 4.34 26.15 -35.41
N VAL A 196 3.24 25.87 -36.12
CA VAL A 196 2.23 24.88 -35.67
C VAL A 196 2.82 23.48 -35.59
N SER A 197 3.73 23.11 -36.50
CA SER A 197 4.44 21.82 -36.47
C SER A 197 5.27 21.63 -35.18
N VAL A 198 5.97 22.68 -34.71
CA VAL A 198 6.80 22.59 -33.49
C VAL A 198 5.98 22.83 -32.20
N ALA A 199 4.85 23.53 -32.29
CA ALA A 199 4.00 23.85 -31.12
C ALA A 199 3.53 22.59 -30.37
N GLY A 200 3.18 21.51 -31.10
CA GLY A 200 2.83 20.22 -30.51
C GLY A 200 3.97 19.59 -29.71
N VAL A 201 5.19 19.69 -30.22
CA VAL A 201 6.42 19.20 -29.57
C VAL A 201 6.73 20.00 -28.31
N ILE A 202 6.64 21.32 -28.39
CA ILE A 202 6.84 22.22 -27.23
C ILE A 202 5.82 21.91 -26.15
N ALA A 203 4.53 21.79 -26.49
CA ALA A 203 3.48 21.44 -25.55
C ALA A 203 3.73 20.08 -24.90
N HIS A 204 4.14 19.08 -25.68
CA HIS A 204 4.50 17.75 -25.17
C HIS A 204 5.72 17.80 -24.23
N GLN A 205 6.76 18.57 -24.55
CA GLN A 205 7.95 18.74 -23.69
C GLN A 205 7.61 19.47 -22.39
N LEU A 206 6.76 20.49 -22.41
CA LEU A 206 6.32 21.21 -21.20
C LEU A 206 5.54 20.28 -20.26
N VAL A 207 4.69 19.42 -20.82
CA VAL A 207 3.94 18.41 -20.06
C VAL A 207 4.86 17.33 -19.49
N THR A 208 5.74 16.77 -20.32
CA THR A 208 6.59 15.63 -19.93
C THR A 208 7.77 16.04 -19.05
N ALA A 209 8.31 17.25 -19.21
CA ALA A 209 9.31 17.83 -18.31
C ALA A 209 8.72 18.37 -16.99
N GLY A 210 7.40 18.60 -16.94
CA GLY A 210 6.69 19.17 -15.79
C GLY A 210 6.54 18.25 -14.56
N ALA A 211 6.83 16.95 -14.70
CA ALA A 211 6.80 16.01 -13.57
C ALA A 211 8.04 16.16 -12.67
N ARG A 212 8.08 17.24 -11.85
CA ARG A 212 9.13 17.45 -10.85
C ARG A 212 9.15 16.27 -9.84
N PRO A 213 10.24 15.49 -9.70
CA PRO A 213 10.41 14.47 -8.65
C PRO A 213 10.72 15.09 -7.27
N ALA A 214 10.27 16.32 -7.03
CA ALA A 214 10.82 17.19 -6.01
C ALA A 214 10.42 16.83 -4.58
N ARG A 215 9.48 15.92 -4.33
CA ARG A 215 9.04 15.62 -2.96
C ARG A 215 9.70 14.38 -2.36
N ARG A 216 9.80 13.27 -3.12
CA ARG A 216 10.46 12.03 -2.69
C ARG A 216 11.99 12.14 -2.69
N ALA A 217 12.56 12.71 -3.76
CA ALA A 217 14.00 12.96 -3.81
C ALA A 217 14.47 13.97 -2.74
N ARG A 218 13.61 14.90 -2.30
CA ARG A 218 13.95 15.80 -1.18
C ARG A 218 13.93 15.11 0.17
N THR A 219 13.01 14.17 0.40
CA THR A 219 12.95 13.41 1.66
C THR A 219 14.11 12.42 1.77
N GLU A 220 14.46 11.74 0.68
CA GLU A 220 15.61 10.82 0.62
C GLU A 220 16.93 11.57 0.85
N ARG A 221 17.16 12.67 0.12
CA ARG A 221 18.34 13.52 0.34
C ARG A 221 18.38 14.12 1.74
N ALA A 222 17.22 14.43 2.34
CA ALA A 222 17.16 14.89 3.72
C ALA A 222 17.51 13.79 4.72
N ALA A 223 17.04 12.56 4.49
CA ALA A 223 17.40 11.39 5.29
C ALA A 223 18.90 11.08 5.20
N GLU A 224 19.47 11.09 4.00
CA GLU A 224 20.92 10.91 3.82
C GLU A 224 21.74 11.99 4.54
N ARG A 225 21.34 13.26 4.45
CA ARG A 225 22.02 14.35 5.17
C ARG A 225 21.96 14.14 6.69
N LYS A 226 20.83 13.68 7.21
CA LYS A 226 20.68 13.34 8.63
C LYS A 226 21.58 12.17 9.02
N LEU A 227 21.64 11.12 8.20
CA LEU A 227 22.50 9.96 8.44
C LEU A 227 23.99 10.34 8.45
N ARG A 228 24.43 11.14 7.47
CA ARG A 228 25.81 11.66 7.42
C ARG A 228 26.15 12.55 8.62
N ALA A 229 25.18 13.31 9.13
CA ALA A 229 25.37 14.12 10.34
C ALA A 229 25.47 13.22 11.59
N ALA A 230 24.63 12.18 11.69
CA ALA A 230 24.67 11.21 12.77
C ALA A 230 26.00 10.46 12.83
N ARG A 231 26.49 9.94 11.69
CA ARG A 231 27.80 9.26 11.61
C ARG A 231 28.95 10.14 12.09
N ARG A 232 28.97 11.40 11.66
CA ARG A 232 30.02 12.36 12.08
C ARG A 232 29.93 12.73 13.55
N ALA A 233 28.74 12.75 14.14
CA ALA A 233 28.56 12.99 15.57
C ALA A 233 28.96 11.74 16.37
N ALA A 234 28.62 10.54 15.90
CA ALA A 234 28.99 9.27 16.52
C ALA A 234 30.50 9.04 16.54
N LEU A 235 31.20 9.35 15.44
CA LEU A 235 32.67 9.27 15.40
C LEU A 235 33.33 10.26 16.37
N ARG A 236 32.73 11.43 16.61
CA ARG A 236 33.24 12.41 17.58
C ARG A 236 32.95 12.06 19.03
N ALA A 237 31.88 11.31 19.28
CA ALA A 237 31.52 10.81 20.60
C ALA A 237 32.17 9.46 20.93
N ALA A 238 32.82 8.83 19.94
CA ALA A 238 33.52 7.57 20.14
C ALA A 238 34.72 7.74 21.05
N VAL A 239 34.96 6.77 21.92
CA VAL A 239 36.14 6.71 22.79
C VAL A 239 37.08 5.66 22.22
N ALA A 240 38.37 5.98 22.09
CA ALA A 240 39.37 4.98 21.73
C ALA A 240 39.70 4.13 22.96
N GLN A 241 39.47 2.83 22.86
CA GLN A 241 40.00 1.84 23.79
C GLN A 241 41.31 1.34 23.22
N ILE A 242 42.40 1.49 23.99
CA ILE A 242 43.73 1.00 23.63
C ILE A 242 44.04 -0.17 24.57
N ASP A 243 44.39 -1.31 23.99
CA ASP A 243 44.74 -2.52 24.73
C ASP A 243 46.18 -2.49 25.25
N THR A 244 46.53 -3.41 26.13
CA THR A 244 47.89 -3.58 26.67
C THR A 244 48.91 -3.93 25.59
N ASP A 245 48.45 -4.55 24.50
CA ASP A 245 49.26 -4.93 23.34
C ASP A 245 49.45 -3.76 22.34
N GLY A 246 48.83 -2.60 22.60
CA GLY A 246 48.92 -1.41 21.75
C GLY A 246 47.85 -1.30 20.67
N ASP A 247 46.93 -2.26 20.58
CA ASP A 247 45.81 -2.23 19.63
C ASP A 247 44.73 -1.23 20.05
N ALA A 248 44.29 -0.39 19.11
CA ALA A 248 43.28 0.64 19.35
C ALA A 248 41.97 0.36 18.59
N ARG A 249 40.84 0.39 19.31
CA ARG A 249 39.48 0.28 18.74
C ARG A 249 38.57 1.42 19.22
N LEU A 250 37.66 1.86 18.37
CA LEU A 250 36.66 2.87 18.73
C LEU A 250 35.44 2.20 19.36
N VAL A 251 35.10 2.62 20.58
CA VAL A 251 33.92 2.17 21.32
C VAL A 251 32.86 3.26 21.30
N HIS A 252 31.63 2.89 20.92
CA HIS A 252 30.47 3.76 20.91
C HIS A 252 29.50 3.36 22.02
N ALA A 253 29.00 4.32 22.79
CA ALA A 253 27.97 4.07 23.78
C ALA A 253 26.64 3.65 23.11
N PRO A 254 26.08 2.47 23.40
CA PRO A 254 24.82 2.04 22.83
C PRO A 254 23.67 2.94 23.32
N GLY A 255 22.68 3.22 22.47
CA GLY A 255 21.52 4.03 22.84
C GLY A 255 20.83 4.74 21.69
N VAL A 256 19.70 5.39 21.99
CA VAL A 256 18.96 6.24 21.04
C VAL A 256 19.39 7.69 21.22
N TYR A 257 19.93 8.27 20.15
CA TYR A 257 20.47 9.63 20.16
C TYR A 257 19.76 10.52 19.15
N ARG A 258 19.59 11.79 19.50
CA ARG A 258 19.21 12.85 18.57
C ARG A 258 20.46 13.60 18.12
N VAL A 259 20.54 13.89 16.82
CA VAL A 259 21.62 14.74 16.29
C VAL A 259 21.20 16.20 16.43
N GLU A 260 21.88 16.92 17.31
CA GLU A 260 21.72 18.35 17.52
C GLU A 260 22.93 19.11 16.97
N ARG A 261 22.91 20.44 17.08
CA ARG A 261 24.05 21.28 16.73
C ARG A 261 24.54 21.99 17.98
N ASP A 262 25.85 21.99 18.19
CA ASP A 262 26.47 22.82 19.23
C ASP A 262 26.41 24.32 18.88
N GLY A 263 26.88 25.18 19.78
CA GLY A 263 26.95 26.63 19.56
C GLY A 263 27.82 27.05 18.37
N LEU A 264 28.65 26.14 17.85
CA LEU A 264 29.50 26.33 16.67
C LEU A 264 28.90 25.67 15.41
N GLY A 265 27.67 25.16 15.48
CA GLY A 265 26.95 24.54 14.37
C GLY A 265 27.38 23.12 14.02
N ARG A 266 28.25 22.49 14.80
CA ARG A 266 28.77 21.13 14.56
C ARG A 266 27.77 20.09 15.09
N PRO A 267 27.56 18.96 14.39
CA PRO A 267 26.60 17.97 14.85
C PRO A 267 27.11 17.24 16.09
N VAL A 268 26.30 17.16 17.14
CA VAL A 268 26.58 16.49 18.42
C VAL A 268 25.43 15.51 18.73
N LEU A 269 25.75 14.41 19.42
CA LEU A 269 24.73 13.45 19.88
C LEU A 269 24.20 13.89 21.25
N ALA A 270 22.89 14.06 21.35
CA ALA A 270 22.18 14.25 22.61
C ALA A 270 21.38 12.97 22.91
N PRO A 271 21.45 12.40 24.12
CA PRO A 271 20.61 11.27 24.51
C PRO A 271 19.13 11.60 24.25
N HIS A 272 18.41 10.68 23.62
CA HIS A 272 17.01 10.87 23.31
C HIS A 272 16.16 9.75 23.88
N THR A 273 15.46 10.05 24.96
CA THR A 273 14.34 9.23 25.42
C THR A 273 13.15 9.50 24.52
N THR A 274 12.71 8.50 23.76
CA THR A 274 11.45 8.58 23.01
C THR A 274 10.32 8.28 23.99
N PRO A 275 9.39 9.21 24.29
CA PRO A 275 8.26 8.90 25.14
C PRO A 275 7.39 7.81 24.49
N GLY A 276 7.23 6.67 25.15
CA GLY A 276 6.33 5.59 24.71
C GLY A 276 6.95 4.47 23.87
N LEU A 277 8.28 4.34 23.80
CA LEU A 277 8.90 3.04 23.53
C LEU A 277 9.24 2.39 24.89
N PRO A 278 8.90 1.12 25.14
CA PRO A 278 9.37 0.42 26.32
C PRO A 278 10.89 0.36 26.26
N VAL A 279 11.53 0.93 27.28
CA VAL A 279 12.94 0.72 27.57
C VAL A 279 12.94 -0.52 28.46
N ASP A 280 13.42 -1.64 27.94
CA ASP A 280 13.70 -2.82 28.77
C ASP A 280 14.90 -2.44 29.65
N ASP A 281 14.63 -1.96 30.86
CA ASP A 281 15.65 -1.61 31.86
C ASP A 281 16.22 -2.86 32.59
N ASP A 282 15.84 -4.07 32.17
CA ASP A 282 16.21 -5.33 32.82
C ASP A 282 17.16 -6.20 31.96
N GLY A 283 18.14 -5.58 31.30
CA GLY A 283 19.18 -6.31 30.54
C GLY A 283 20.07 -7.22 31.40
N GLY A 284 20.07 -7.04 32.72
CA GLY A 284 20.80 -7.90 33.66
C GLY A 284 20.00 -9.13 34.11
N ASP A 285 18.69 -8.98 34.31
CA ASP A 285 17.85 -10.06 34.86
C ASP A 285 17.51 -11.09 33.79
N LEU A 286 17.25 -10.65 32.55
CA LEU A 286 16.96 -11.57 31.44
C LEU A 286 18.19 -12.42 31.04
N ALA A 287 19.40 -11.88 31.14
CA ALA A 287 20.62 -12.64 30.85
C ALA A 287 20.90 -13.71 31.93
N ALA A 288 20.62 -13.39 33.20
CA ALA A 288 20.69 -14.33 34.30
C ALA A 288 19.57 -15.39 34.20
N GLU A 289 18.36 -14.99 33.85
CA GLU A 289 17.19 -15.86 33.68
C GLU A 289 17.37 -16.81 32.48
N VAL A 290 17.89 -16.33 31.35
CA VAL A 290 18.22 -17.17 30.18
C VAL A 290 19.36 -18.14 30.51
N SER A 291 20.36 -17.71 31.29
CA SER A 291 21.46 -18.58 31.73
C SER A 291 20.97 -19.65 32.71
N ALA A 292 20.07 -19.30 33.63
CA ALA A 292 19.44 -20.23 34.57
C ALA A 292 18.53 -21.23 33.84
N TRP A 293 17.73 -20.76 32.88
CA TRP A 293 16.86 -21.60 32.06
C TRP A 293 17.67 -22.56 31.16
N LEU A 294 18.80 -22.11 30.59
CA LEU A 294 19.71 -22.98 29.84
C LEU A 294 20.40 -24.03 30.73
N ALA A 295 20.76 -23.67 31.97
CA ALA A 295 21.32 -24.60 32.94
C ALA A 295 20.29 -25.65 33.40
N GLU A 296 19.02 -25.26 33.52
CA GLU A 296 17.91 -26.13 33.90
C GLU A 296 17.46 -27.06 32.75
N GLN A 297 17.53 -26.59 31.50
CA GLN A 297 17.25 -27.38 30.30
C GLN A 297 18.35 -28.40 29.97
N ASN A 298 19.58 -28.19 30.45
CA ASN A 298 20.73 -29.00 30.05
C ASN A 298 21.68 -29.33 31.22
N PRO A 299 21.21 -30.08 32.24
CA PRO A 299 21.98 -30.40 33.46
C PRO A 299 23.21 -31.29 33.21
N GLY A 300 23.48 -31.70 31.96
CA GLY A 300 24.58 -32.60 31.59
C GLY A 300 25.79 -31.95 30.90
N LEU A 301 25.83 -30.63 30.70
CA LEU A 301 26.96 -29.96 30.01
C LEU A 301 27.89 -29.13 30.92
N LEU A 302 27.76 -29.26 32.24
CA LEU A 302 28.71 -28.69 33.22
C LEU A 302 29.99 -29.52 33.42
N SER A 303 30.39 -30.30 32.41
CA SER A 303 31.63 -31.06 32.43
C SER A 303 32.21 -31.25 31.03
N VAL A 304 32.44 -30.13 30.34
CA VAL A 304 33.46 -30.07 29.29
C VAL A 304 34.56 -29.12 29.79
N PRO A 305 35.80 -29.59 29.98
CA PRO A 305 36.90 -28.76 30.43
C PRO A 305 37.17 -27.63 29.41
N VAL A 306 37.48 -26.44 29.92
CA VAL A 306 38.03 -25.33 29.15
C VAL A 306 39.32 -25.81 28.45
N PRO A 307 39.44 -25.75 27.11
CA PRO A 307 40.73 -25.93 26.47
C PRO A 307 41.56 -24.68 26.76
N SER A 308 42.66 -24.86 27.50
CA SER A 308 43.70 -23.84 27.68
C SER A 308 44.25 -23.41 26.32
N ALA A 309 44.60 -22.13 26.24
CA ALA A 309 45.48 -21.62 25.22
C ALA A 309 46.86 -22.26 25.41
N ASP A 310 47.17 -23.30 24.65
CA ASP A 310 48.50 -23.66 24.16
C ASP A 310 48.40 -24.88 23.22
N GLU A 311 48.89 -24.68 21.99
CA GLU A 311 49.31 -25.67 20.98
C GLU A 311 48.31 -26.29 19.95
N PRO A 312 48.81 -26.62 18.72
CA PRO A 312 48.14 -26.29 17.45
C PRO A 312 47.70 -27.52 16.59
N ALA A 313 47.09 -27.19 15.44
CA ALA A 313 46.73 -28.07 14.29
C ALA A 313 45.51 -29.00 14.54
N ASP A 314 44.68 -29.43 13.58
CA ASP A 314 44.76 -29.46 12.12
C ASP A 314 43.34 -29.76 11.57
N GLY A 315 43.02 -29.25 10.37
CA GLY A 315 41.95 -29.69 9.45
C GLY A 315 40.47 -29.58 9.86
N THR A 316 39.48 -29.30 9.00
CA THR A 316 39.38 -29.00 7.56
C THR A 316 37.92 -28.58 7.33
N GLY A 317 37.66 -27.52 6.56
CA GLY A 317 36.28 -27.11 6.24
C GLY A 317 36.18 -25.87 5.34
N ASN A 318 36.51 -26.05 4.06
CA ASN A 318 36.22 -25.18 2.90
C ASN A 318 35.24 -24.00 3.09
N GLN A 319 35.68 -22.77 2.77
CA GLN A 319 35.00 -21.95 1.75
C GLN A 319 35.76 -20.68 1.33
N HIS A 320 36.17 -20.70 0.06
CA HIS A 320 36.29 -19.65 -0.97
C HIS A 320 36.46 -18.16 -0.61
N ASP A 321 37.54 -17.62 -1.18
CA ASP A 321 37.87 -16.23 -1.52
C ASP A 321 36.79 -15.55 -2.40
N PRO A 322 36.69 -14.20 -2.40
CA PRO A 322 37.50 -13.45 -3.37
C PRO A 322 38.00 -12.07 -2.90
N ALA A 323 39.32 -11.90 -2.94
CA ALA A 323 39.96 -10.65 -3.32
C ALA A 323 40.12 -10.58 -4.85
N ASP A 324 39.60 -9.51 -5.48
CA ASP A 324 40.19 -8.98 -6.71
C ASP A 324 39.89 -7.47 -6.85
N ILE A 325 40.90 -6.77 -7.38
CA ILE A 325 40.97 -5.39 -7.86
C ILE A 325 41.38 -4.30 -6.84
N GLY A 326 42.70 -4.26 -6.54
CA GLY A 326 43.50 -3.01 -6.64
C GLY A 326 43.95 -2.82 -8.10
N THR A 327 44.47 -1.70 -8.62
CA THR A 327 45.29 -0.58 -8.09
C THR A 327 45.30 0.49 -9.22
N GLU A 328 45.06 1.78 -8.91
CA GLU A 328 46.03 2.90 -8.82
C GLU A 328 46.50 3.53 -10.15
N ASP A 329 46.31 4.85 -10.26
CA ASP A 329 47.37 5.86 -10.53
C ASP A 329 46.78 7.28 -10.29
N ASP A 330 47.20 7.98 -9.22
CA ASP A 330 48.16 9.11 -9.19
C ASP A 330 47.61 10.43 -9.80
N ARG A 331 47.66 11.63 -9.19
CA ARG A 331 48.20 12.19 -7.94
C ARG A 331 47.64 13.64 -7.80
N PRO A 332 48.04 14.53 -6.84
CA PRO A 332 47.14 15.43 -6.11
C PRO A 332 47.43 16.92 -6.40
N ASP A 333 46.72 17.80 -5.67
CA ASP A 333 46.96 19.25 -5.42
C ASP A 333 45.60 19.97 -5.57
N GLY A 334 45.11 20.85 -4.71
CA GLY A 334 45.59 21.47 -3.49
C GLY A 334 44.46 22.41 -3.02
N HIS A 335 44.26 22.45 -1.70
CA HIS A 335 43.79 23.58 -0.86
C HIS A 335 42.73 24.56 -1.41
N GLY A 336 41.58 24.64 -0.73
CA GLY A 336 40.61 25.72 -0.89
C GLY A 336 39.60 25.78 0.25
N VAL A 337 39.96 26.48 1.32
CA VAL A 337 39.18 26.69 2.55
C VAL A 337 37.96 27.58 2.26
N ALA A 338 36.82 27.23 2.84
CA ALA A 338 35.63 28.08 2.86
C ALA A 338 35.80 29.20 3.90
N THR A 339 35.81 30.46 3.44
CA THR A 339 35.47 31.60 4.30
C THR A 339 33.99 31.93 4.13
N LEU A 340 33.30 31.86 5.26
CA LEU A 340 32.04 32.54 5.51
C LEU A 340 32.19 34.02 5.13
N ASP A 341 31.20 34.59 4.44
CA ASP A 341 30.63 35.86 4.91
C ASP A 341 29.22 36.10 4.35
N ARG A 342 28.35 36.48 5.27
CA ARG A 342 27.01 37.04 5.07
C ARG A 342 27.06 38.43 5.73
N PRO A 343 26.43 39.44 5.10
CA PRO A 343 25.45 40.26 5.82
C PRO A 343 24.14 40.36 5.01
N THR A 344 22.99 39.99 5.55
CA THR A 344 22.03 40.84 6.30
C THR A 344 21.51 42.06 5.55
N GLY A 345 20.25 41.99 5.11
CA GLY A 345 19.33 43.13 5.20
C GLY A 345 17.99 42.92 4.50
N PRO A 346 16.90 43.59 4.95
CA PRO A 346 15.56 43.00 4.99
C PRO A 346 14.51 43.72 4.11
N THR A 347 13.29 43.18 4.18
CA THR A 347 11.96 43.82 3.91
C THR A 347 11.46 44.06 2.48
N GLY A 348 10.17 43.73 2.29
CA GLY A 348 9.29 44.13 1.18
C GLY A 348 8.81 42.94 0.34
N GLY A 349 7.78 42.20 0.74
CA GLY A 349 6.40 42.34 0.20
C GLY A 349 6.22 41.41 -1.01
N GLU A 350 5.14 40.69 -1.31
CA GLU A 350 3.78 40.56 -0.80
C GLU A 350 3.22 39.23 -1.39
N HIS A 351 2.29 38.63 -0.65
CA HIS A 351 1.14 37.84 -1.12
C HIS A 351 1.28 36.71 -2.16
N GLY A 352 1.57 35.51 -1.65
CA GLY A 352 1.15 34.24 -2.27
C GLY A 352 0.23 33.44 -1.34
N ARG A 353 -1.08 33.75 -1.34
CA ARG A 353 -2.12 33.05 -0.55
C ARG A 353 -2.07 31.52 -0.79
N ARG A 354 -1.50 30.78 0.17
CA ARG A 354 -1.64 29.32 0.24
C ARG A 354 -3.07 28.98 0.66
N ARG A 355 -3.88 28.51 -0.29
CA ARG A 355 -5.16 27.83 0.03
C ARG A 355 -4.88 26.58 0.87
N PRO A 356 -5.43 26.43 2.08
CA PRO A 356 -5.33 25.18 2.80
C PRO A 356 -6.12 24.09 2.06
N ARG A 357 -5.44 22.97 1.86
CA ARG A 357 -5.94 21.74 1.24
C ARG A 357 -7.12 21.23 2.10
N LYS A 358 -8.30 21.04 1.50
CA LYS A 358 -9.47 20.42 2.16
C LYS A 358 -9.09 19.02 2.63
N VAL A 359 -8.71 18.89 3.89
CA VAL A 359 -8.76 17.62 4.62
C VAL A 359 -10.24 17.27 4.75
N ALA A 360 -10.62 16.05 4.39
CA ALA A 360 -11.97 15.56 4.57
C ALA A 360 -12.37 15.77 6.04
N ARG A 361 -13.38 16.62 6.27
CA ARG A 361 -13.84 16.97 7.61
C ARG A 361 -14.32 15.69 8.32
N PRO A 362 -13.90 15.44 9.57
CA PRO A 362 -14.63 14.55 10.46
C PRO A 362 -16.10 14.99 10.48
N ARG A 363 -17.05 14.05 10.53
CA ARG A 363 -18.50 14.34 10.65
C ARG A 363 -18.68 15.41 11.72
N ALA A 364 -19.18 16.58 11.33
CA ALA A 364 -19.43 17.66 12.26
C ALA A 364 -20.45 17.16 13.29
N ARG A 365 -20.09 17.15 14.58
CA ARG A 365 -21.05 16.95 15.68
C ARG A 365 -22.26 17.86 15.45
N SER A 366 -23.49 17.37 15.64
CA SER A 366 -24.69 18.20 15.56
C SER A 366 -24.66 19.25 16.68
N MET A 367 -25.44 20.33 16.54
CA MET A 367 -25.56 21.32 17.62
C MET A 367 -26.20 20.72 18.87
N ASP A 368 -27.15 19.80 18.71
CA ASP A 368 -27.81 19.14 19.85
C ASP A 368 -26.85 18.26 20.66
N ALA A 369 -25.94 17.55 19.98
CA ALA A 369 -24.89 16.80 20.65
C ALA A 369 -23.96 17.73 21.45
N LEU A 370 -23.62 18.90 20.90
CA LEU A 370 -22.79 19.89 21.59
C LEU A 370 -23.51 20.54 22.77
N ARG A 371 -24.85 20.69 22.74
CA ARG A 371 -25.63 21.15 23.89
C ARG A 371 -25.63 20.15 25.03
N ALA A 372 -25.82 18.86 24.71
CA ALA A 372 -25.76 17.80 25.72
C ALA A 372 -24.37 17.67 26.35
N GLU A 373 -23.30 17.71 25.54
CA GLU A 373 -21.91 17.71 26.03
C GLU A 373 -21.60 18.97 26.86
N PHE A 374 -22.11 20.14 26.44
CA PHE A 374 -21.93 21.40 27.19
C PHE A 374 -22.62 21.35 28.55
N ALA A 375 -23.87 20.89 28.63
CA ALA A 375 -24.60 20.77 29.89
C ALA A 375 -23.88 19.81 30.86
N ALA A 376 -23.36 18.70 30.35
CA ALA A 376 -22.56 17.76 31.15
C ALA A 376 -21.25 18.39 31.65
N ALA A 377 -20.53 19.12 30.79
CA ALA A 377 -19.26 19.76 31.15
C ALA A 377 -19.43 20.92 32.16
N VAL A 378 -20.54 21.66 32.09
CA VAL A 378 -20.89 22.68 33.09
C VAL A 378 -21.25 22.03 34.42
N ALA A 379 -22.04 20.95 34.42
CA ALA A 379 -22.37 20.21 35.64
C ALA A 379 -21.13 19.58 36.29
N ALA A 380 -20.14 19.17 35.50
CA ALA A 380 -18.85 18.65 35.97
C ALA A 380 -17.85 19.74 36.39
N GLY A 381 -18.16 21.02 36.16
CA GLY A 381 -17.26 22.15 36.47
C GLY A 381 -16.01 22.22 35.56
N GLU A 382 -16.00 21.51 34.44
CA GLU A 382 -14.84 21.44 33.53
C GLU A 382 -14.77 22.64 32.57
N VAL A 383 -15.89 23.34 32.38
CA VAL A 383 -16.02 24.46 31.44
C VAL A 383 -16.72 25.63 32.12
N ASP A 384 -16.16 26.82 31.95
CA ASP A 384 -16.78 28.08 32.36
C ASP A 384 -17.84 28.48 31.31
N PRO A 385 -19.14 28.51 31.67
CA PRO A 385 -20.22 28.78 30.73
C PRO A 385 -20.27 30.25 30.27
N SER A 386 -19.57 31.16 30.96
CA SER A 386 -19.53 32.58 30.60
C SER A 386 -18.47 32.91 29.53
N SER A 387 -17.51 32.00 29.31
CA SER A 387 -16.36 32.21 28.43
C SER A 387 -16.43 31.35 27.16
N ALA A 388 -16.61 31.99 26.01
CA ALA A 388 -16.65 31.31 24.72
C ALA A 388 -15.33 30.58 24.37
N GLU A 389 -14.19 31.04 24.88
CA GLU A 389 -12.90 30.37 24.66
C GLU A 389 -12.72 29.14 25.57
N SER A 390 -13.30 29.17 26.77
CA SER A 390 -13.39 28.00 27.66
C SER A 390 -14.25 26.90 27.04
N ILE A 391 -15.45 27.25 26.56
CA ILE A 391 -16.36 26.33 25.84
C ILE A 391 -15.70 25.74 24.60
N ARG A 392 -15.02 26.58 23.81
CA ARG A 392 -14.31 26.13 22.61
C ARG A 392 -13.22 25.11 22.94
N THR A 393 -12.46 25.37 23.99
CA THR A 393 -11.30 24.55 24.37
C THR A 393 -11.75 23.23 25.02
N GLY A 394 -12.71 23.30 25.94
CA GLY A 394 -13.30 22.11 26.59
C GLY A 394 -14.01 21.19 25.61
N LEU A 395 -14.89 21.73 24.76
CA LEU A 395 -15.66 20.92 23.81
C LEU A 395 -14.94 20.68 22.48
N ARG A 396 -13.76 21.28 22.25
CA ARG A 396 -13.02 21.26 20.97
C ARG A 396 -13.91 21.58 19.76
N CYS A 397 -14.75 22.60 19.89
CA CYS A 397 -15.72 22.99 18.86
C CYS A 397 -15.27 24.25 18.09
N ALA A 398 -15.97 24.59 17.01
CA ALA A 398 -15.64 25.79 16.23
C ALA A 398 -16.04 27.08 16.99
N PRO A 399 -15.29 28.20 16.84
CA PRO A 399 -15.56 29.44 17.58
C PRO A 399 -16.99 29.95 17.47
N ALA A 400 -17.62 29.82 16.29
CA ALA A 400 -19.01 30.24 16.07
C ALA A 400 -20.01 29.45 16.92
N ARG A 401 -19.76 28.15 17.14
CA ARG A 401 -20.64 27.28 17.94
C ARG A 401 -20.46 27.51 19.44
N ALA A 402 -19.22 27.77 19.88
CA ALA A 402 -18.95 28.12 21.27
C ALA A 402 -19.65 29.43 21.68
N ARG A 403 -19.67 30.43 20.78
CA ARG A 403 -20.42 31.68 20.99
C ARG A 403 -21.93 31.43 21.09
N ALA A 404 -22.48 30.65 20.16
CA ALA A 404 -23.90 30.30 20.18
C ALA A 404 -24.31 29.60 21.49
N LEU A 405 -23.53 28.63 21.99
CA LEU A 405 -23.80 27.95 23.26
C LEU A 405 -23.73 28.90 24.47
N ARG A 406 -22.76 29.81 24.49
CA ARG A 406 -22.65 30.83 25.54
C ARG A 406 -23.87 31.76 25.55
N ASP A 407 -24.29 32.22 24.37
CA ASP A 407 -25.38 33.17 24.23
C ASP A 407 -26.74 32.50 24.54
N GLU A 408 -26.93 31.23 24.15
CA GLU A 408 -28.06 30.38 24.60
C GLU A 408 -28.09 30.25 26.13
N HIS A 409 -26.96 29.88 26.75
CA HIS A 409 -26.88 29.74 28.21
C HIS A 409 -27.15 31.05 28.97
N ARG A 410 -26.70 32.19 28.43
CA ARG A 410 -26.97 33.51 29.04
C ARG A 410 -28.45 33.89 28.93
N THR A 411 -29.12 33.45 27.86
CA THR A 411 -30.55 33.70 27.64
C THR A 411 -31.39 32.83 28.57
N ASP A 412 -31.01 31.58 28.81
CA ASP A 412 -31.73 30.66 29.73
C ASP A 412 -31.58 31.04 31.21
N GLN A 413 -30.61 31.90 31.57
CA GLN A 413 -30.35 32.38 32.93
C GLN A 413 -30.89 33.80 33.20
N SER A 414 -31.48 34.44 32.19
CA SER A 414 -32.18 35.74 32.31
C SER A 414 -33.69 35.51 32.36
#